data_AF-A0A6N2EM92-F1
#
_entry.id   AF-A0A6N2EM92-F1
#
_cell.length_a   1.000
_cell.length_b   1.000
_cell.length_c   1.000
_cell.angle_alpha   90.00
_cell.angle_beta   90.00
_cell.angle_gamma   90.00
#
_symmetry.space_group_name_H-M   'P 1'
#
loop_
_entity.id
_entity.type
_entity.pdbx_description
1 polymer ?
#
loop_
_entity_poly.entity_id
_entity_poly.type
_entity_poly.pdbx_seq_one_letter_code
_entity_poly.pdbx_strand_id
1 'polypeptide(L)'
;MPPLTLRAKVSVIAVLLALVGVFALAWQLRRQQQQRTLAACRELRAEISDLKTNTFDPRLEEMRTMRLNPSQAETLRNADPDAYARFAATYGQVVEQVAQAADRLGEKVDAFQSKGCVDLGPTF
;
A
#
# COMPACT_ATOMS: atom_id res chain seq x y z
N MET A 1 -44.31 -39.65 16.70
CA MET A 1 -43.66 -38.96 15.58
C MET A 1 -44.08 -39.69 14.30
N PRO A 2 -44.95 -39.13 13.44
CA PRO A 2 -45.46 -39.87 12.29
C PRO A 2 -44.32 -40.20 11.31
N PRO A 3 -44.31 -41.40 10.70
CA PRO A 3 -43.23 -41.81 9.80
C PRO A 3 -43.24 -40.98 8.52
N LEU A 4 -42.13 -40.28 8.25
CA LEU A 4 -41.92 -39.56 6.99
C LEU A 4 -42.05 -40.54 5.82
N THR A 5 -42.99 -40.28 4.91
CA THR A 5 -43.17 -41.04 3.67
C THR A 5 -41.91 -40.96 2.81
N LEU A 6 -41.61 -42.00 2.04
CA LEU A 6 -40.38 -42.09 1.23
C LEU A 6 -40.19 -40.88 0.30
N ARG A 7 -41.31 -40.36 -0.24
CA ARG A 7 -41.34 -39.13 -1.07
C ARG A 7 -40.88 -37.89 -0.29
N ALA A 8 -41.31 -37.73 0.97
CA ALA A 8 -40.88 -36.62 1.82
C ALA A 8 -39.38 -36.68 2.13
N LYS A 9 -38.83 -37.89 2.34
CA LYS A 9 -37.38 -38.08 2.55
C LYS A 9 -36.56 -37.71 1.32
N VAL A 10 -37.00 -38.13 0.13
CA VAL A 10 -36.33 -37.80 -1.14
C VAL A 10 -36.37 -36.29 -1.42
N SER A 11 -37.50 -35.62 -1.18
CA SER A 11 -37.59 -34.16 -1.34
C SER A 11 -36.70 -33.40 -0.36
N VAL A 12 -36.60 -33.86 0.90
CA VAL A 12 -35.70 -33.23 1.90
C VAL A 12 -34.24 -33.38 1.48
N ILE A 13 -33.83 -34.56 1.00
CA ILE A 13 -32.46 -34.79 0.52
C ILE A 13 -32.15 -33.92 -0.71
N ALA A 14 -33.08 -33.81 -1.65
CA ALA A 14 -32.90 -32.96 -2.84
C ALA A 14 -32.72 -31.48 -2.48
N VAL A 15 -33.50 -30.98 -1.51
CA VAL A 15 -33.36 -29.60 -1.01
C VAL A 15 -32.02 -29.40 -0.29
N LEU A 16 -31.59 -30.36 0.54
CA LEU A 16 -30.29 -30.30 1.21
C LEU A 16 -29.12 -30.29 0.21
N LEU A 17 -29.17 -31.11 -0.83
CA LEU A 17 -28.14 -31.12 -1.89
C LEU A 17 -28.11 -29.80 -2.65
N ALA A 18 -29.27 -29.20 -2.95
CA ALA A 18 -29.34 -27.89 -3.59
C ALA A 18 -28.73 -26.79 -2.70
N LEU A 19 -29.02 -26.79 -1.40
CA LEU A 19 -28.46 -25.83 -0.45
C LEU A 19 -26.94 -25.95 -0.31
N VAL A 20 -26.41 -27.18 -0.26
CA VAL A 20 -24.95 -27.41 -0.23
C VAL A 20 -24.29 -26.93 -1.52
N GLY A 21 -24.89 -27.18 -2.69
CA GLY A 21 -24.38 -26.69 -3.97
C GLY A 21 -24.31 -25.16 -4.03
N VAL A 22 -25.37 -24.48 -3.61
CA VAL A 22 -25.40 -23.00 -3.55
C VAL A 22 -24.35 -22.47 -2.56
N PHE A 23 -24.20 -23.11 -1.41
CA PHE A 23 -23.21 -22.71 -0.41
C PHE A 23 -21.77 -22.88 -0.94
N ALA A 24 -21.45 -24.02 -1.57
CA ALA A 24 -20.13 -24.25 -2.15
C ALA A 24 -19.80 -23.23 -3.24
N LEU A 25 -20.77 -22.90 -4.10
CA LEU A 25 -20.59 -21.92 -5.16
C LEU A 25 -20.41 -20.50 -4.61
N ALA A 26 -21.19 -20.11 -3.60
CA ALA A 26 -21.02 -18.85 -2.88
C ALA A 26 -19.65 -18.75 -2.18
N TRP A 27 -19.20 -19.85 -1.56
CA TRP A 27 -17.88 -19.93 -0.94
C TRP A 27 -16.76 -19.78 -1.95
N GLN A 28 -16.86 -20.45 -3.11
CA GLN A 28 -15.86 -20.37 -4.16
C GLN A 28 -15.77 -18.95 -4.75
N LEU A 29 -16.90 -18.29 -4.98
CA LEU A 29 -16.94 -16.90 -5.44
C LEU A 29 -16.31 -15.95 -4.42
N ARG A 30 -16.60 -16.12 -3.11
CA ARG A 30 -15.96 -15.33 -2.04
C ARG A 30 -14.45 -15.56 -2.00
N ARG A 31 -13.99 -16.80 -2.08
CA ARG A 31 -12.55 -17.12 -2.14
C ARG A 31 -11.88 -16.47 -3.35
N GLN A 32 -12.53 -16.51 -4.51
CA GLN A 32 -11.98 -15.90 -5.72
C GLN A 32 -11.89 -14.37 -5.59
N GLN A 33 -12.90 -13.73 -5.00
CA GLN A 33 -12.85 -12.29 -4.70
C GLN A 33 -11.74 -11.96 -3.70
N GLN A 34 -11.60 -12.73 -2.62
CA GLN A 34 -10.52 -12.56 -1.65
C GLN A 34 -9.13 -12.72 -2.27
N GLN A 35 -8.94 -13.68 -3.17
CA GLN A 35 -7.66 -13.83 -3.85
C GLN A 35 -7.33 -12.62 -4.75
N ARG A 36 -8.34 -12.05 -5.44
CA ARG A 36 -8.15 -10.84 -6.25
C ARG A 36 -7.80 -9.63 -5.39
N THR A 37 -8.45 -9.45 -4.25
CA THR A 37 -8.11 -8.33 -3.33
C THR A 37 -6.71 -8.50 -2.75
N LEU A 38 -6.34 -9.71 -2.33
CA LEU A 38 -4.97 -10.01 -1.85
C LEU A 38 -3.89 -9.81 -2.92
N ALA A 39 -4.18 -10.13 -4.18
CA ALA A 39 -3.27 -9.88 -5.30
C ALA A 39 -3.08 -8.37 -5.51
N ALA A 40 -4.17 -7.61 -5.57
CA ALA A 40 -4.13 -6.15 -5.71
C ALA A 40 -3.41 -5.45 -4.54
N CYS A 41 -3.60 -5.94 -3.31
CA CYS A 41 -2.87 -5.43 -2.15
C CYS A 41 -1.37 -5.75 -2.22
N ARG A 42 -0.99 -6.95 -2.69
CA ARG A 42 0.42 -7.30 -2.90
C ARG A 42 1.09 -6.44 -3.96
N GLU A 43 0.38 -6.17 -5.05
CA GLU A 43 0.83 -5.27 -6.11
C GLU A 43 1.05 -3.85 -5.57
N LEU A 44 0.07 -3.27 -4.86
CA LEU A 44 0.24 -1.96 -4.23
C LEU A 44 1.39 -1.92 -3.23
N ARG A 45 1.58 -2.99 -2.43
CA ARG A 45 2.71 -3.08 -1.50
C ARG A 45 4.04 -3.11 -2.24
N ALA A 46 4.11 -3.82 -3.36
CA ALA A 46 5.30 -3.85 -4.21
C ALA A 46 5.58 -2.46 -4.81
N GLU A 47 4.57 -1.78 -5.33
CA GLU A 47 4.70 -0.39 -5.84
C GLU A 47 5.17 0.58 -4.74
N ILE A 48 4.60 0.52 -3.54
CA ILE A 48 5.03 1.35 -2.40
C ILE A 48 6.49 1.06 -2.05
N SER A 49 6.87 -0.22 -1.99
CA SER A 49 8.24 -0.62 -1.68
C SER A 49 9.23 -0.16 -2.75
N ASP A 50 8.85 -0.27 -4.02
CA ASP A 50 9.65 0.18 -5.16
C ASP A 50 9.84 1.69 -5.13
N LEU A 51 8.75 2.45 -5.00
CA LEU A 51 8.79 3.91 -4.94
C LEU A 51 9.61 4.40 -3.74
N LYS A 52 9.45 3.75 -2.58
CA LYS A 52 10.27 4.06 -1.41
C LYS A 52 11.76 3.83 -1.69
N THR A 53 12.12 2.63 -2.14
CA THR A 53 13.52 2.20 -2.26
C THR A 53 14.24 2.89 -3.42
N ASN A 54 13.56 3.09 -4.55
CA ASN A 54 14.18 3.56 -5.78
C ASN A 54 13.99 5.06 -6.02
N THR A 55 13.04 5.70 -5.34
CA THR A 55 12.76 7.14 -5.52
C THR A 55 12.93 7.93 -4.23
N PHE A 56 12.21 7.57 -3.17
CA PHE A 56 12.19 8.39 -1.95
C PHE A 56 13.50 8.31 -1.15
N ASP A 57 13.95 7.10 -0.80
CA ASP A 57 15.15 6.89 0.04
C ASP A 57 16.42 7.49 -0.60
N PRO A 58 16.69 7.35 -1.91
CA PRO A 58 17.85 7.97 -2.56
C PRO A 58 17.82 9.50 -2.51
N ARG A 59 16.65 10.12 -2.73
CA ARG A 59 16.49 11.58 -2.67
C ARG A 59 16.63 12.12 -1.26
N LEU A 60 16.09 11.38 -0.29
CA LEU A 60 16.23 11.73 1.11
C LEU A 60 17.70 11.66 1.54
N GLU A 61 18.45 10.66 1.07
CA GLU A 61 19.87 10.55 1.33
C GLU A 61 20.68 11.66 0.66
N GLU A 62 20.39 11.97 -0.60
CA GLU A 62 20.94 13.13 -1.32
C GLU A 62 20.75 14.42 -0.51
N MET A 63 19.52 14.69 -0.04
CA MET A 63 19.21 15.84 0.80
C MET A 63 19.99 15.85 2.13
N ARG A 64 20.17 14.67 2.76
CA ARG A 64 20.90 14.55 4.02
C ARG A 64 22.39 14.85 3.83
N THR A 65 23.00 14.32 2.77
CA THR A 65 24.42 14.54 2.49
C THR A 65 24.75 15.99 2.14
N MET A 66 23.81 16.72 1.53
CA MET A 66 23.98 18.14 1.22
C MET A 66 23.75 19.08 2.41
N ARG A 67 23.18 18.59 3.51
CA ARG A 67 22.76 19.46 4.62
C ARG A 67 23.96 20.09 5.32
N LEU A 68 24.07 21.41 5.23
CA LEU A 68 25.00 22.17 6.06
C LEU A 68 24.49 22.26 7.50
N ASN A 69 25.40 22.18 8.46
CA ASN A 69 25.08 22.55 9.83
C ASN A 69 24.95 24.09 9.95
N PRO A 70 24.33 24.62 11.02
CA PRO A 70 24.07 26.05 11.14
C PRO A 70 25.33 26.91 11.07
N SER A 71 26.43 26.49 11.69
CA SER A 71 27.69 27.25 11.69
C SER A 71 28.38 27.26 10.32
N GLN A 72 28.34 26.15 9.57
CA GLN A 72 28.81 26.08 8.18
C GLN A 72 27.97 26.98 7.27
N ALA A 73 26.65 26.95 7.42
CA ALA A 73 25.75 27.80 6.64
C ALA A 73 26.00 29.29 6.92
N GLU A 74 26.20 29.66 8.18
CA GLU A 74 26.54 31.03 8.59
C GLU A 74 27.92 31.45 8.06
N THR A 75 28.93 30.58 8.18
CA THR A 75 30.28 30.83 7.68
C THR A 75 30.27 31.02 6.17
N LEU A 76 29.59 30.15 5.43
CA LEU A 76 29.47 30.24 3.97
C LEU A 76 28.72 31.51 3.56
N ARG A 77 27.61 31.84 4.24
CA ARG A 77 26.84 33.06 3.98
C ARG A 77 27.66 34.33 4.18
N ASN A 78 28.54 34.36 5.19
CA ASN A 78 29.37 35.52 5.50
C ASN A 78 30.63 35.61 4.64
N ALA A 79 31.23 34.47 4.28
CA ALA A 79 32.47 34.42 3.49
C ALA A 79 32.22 34.56 1.98
N ASP A 80 31.16 33.93 1.46
CA ASP A 80 30.79 33.97 0.04
C ASP A 80 29.25 33.87 -0.12
N PRO A 81 28.56 35.03 -0.10
CA PRO A 81 27.09 35.09 -0.24
C PRO A 81 26.57 34.49 -1.55
N ASP A 82 27.33 34.59 -2.64
CA ASP A 82 26.94 34.07 -3.96
C ASP A 82 27.07 32.55 -4.02
N ALA A 83 28.10 31.98 -3.39
CA ALA A 83 28.18 30.53 -3.18
C ALA A 83 27.05 30.03 -2.28
N TYR A 84 26.72 30.75 -1.20
CA TYR A 84 25.58 30.39 -0.36
C TYR A 84 24.26 30.40 -1.13
N ALA A 85 24.01 31.43 -1.96
CA ALA A 85 22.80 31.52 -2.77
C ALA A 85 22.67 30.35 -3.76
N ARG A 86 23.77 29.97 -4.42
CA ARG A 86 23.81 28.79 -5.31
C ARG A 86 23.57 27.50 -4.55
N PHE A 87 24.20 27.33 -3.39
CA PHE A 87 23.94 26.18 -2.51
C PHE A 87 22.46 26.11 -2.11
N ALA A 88 21.88 27.21 -1.63
CA ALA A 88 20.51 27.26 -1.18
C ALA A 88 19.51 26.94 -2.30
N ALA A 89 19.78 27.43 -3.52
CA ALA A 89 18.97 27.10 -4.70
C ALA A 89 19.01 25.61 -5.02
N THR A 90 20.19 25.00 -5.08
CA THR A 90 20.34 23.55 -5.35
C THR A 90 19.73 22.71 -4.22
N TYR A 91 19.99 23.07 -2.97
CA TYR A 91 19.42 22.38 -1.82
C TYR A 91 17.88 22.45 -1.83
N GLY A 92 17.32 23.62 -2.14
CA GLY A 92 15.87 23.81 -2.30
C GLY A 92 15.27 22.91 -3.38
N GLN A 93 15.94 22.74 -4.52
CA GLN A 93 15.50 21.81 -5.57
C GLN A 93 15.47 20.36 -5.09
N VAL A 94 16.48 19.93 -4.32
CA VAL A 94 16.51 18.57 -3.76
C VAL A 94 15.41 18.38 -2.72
N VAL A 95 15.19 19.36 -1.84
CA VAL A 95 14.08 19.33 -0.86
C VAL A 95 12.72 19.20 -1.56
N GLU A 96 12.50 19.95 -2.63
CA GLU A 96 11.27 19.87 -3.42
C GLU A 96 11.09 18.48 -4.06
N GLN A 97 12.16 17.88 -4.59
CA GLN A 97 12.12 16.52 -5.14
C GLN A 97 11.80 15.47 -4.06
N VAL A 98 12.32 15.65 -2.84
CA VAL A 98 11.97 14.79 -1.69
C VAL A 98 10.50 14.96 -1.31
N ALA A 99 10.00 16.19 -1.27
CA ALA A 99 8.59 16.46 -0.97
C ALA A 99 7.66 15.79 -1.99
N GLN A 100 7.93 15.96 -3.29
CA GLN A 100 7.15 15.31 -4.36
C GLN A 100 7.20 13.78 -4.29
N ALA A 101 8.37 13.20 -3.94
CA ALA A 101 8.49 11.76 -3.74
C ALA A 101 7.69 11.29 -2.50
N ALA A 102 7.70 12.08 -1.42
CA ALA A 102 6.94 11.81 -0.21
C ALA A 102 5.42 11.88 -0.47
N ASP A 103 4.94 12.87 -1.21
CA ASP A 103 3.54 13.03 -1.56
C ASP A 103 3.04 11.83 -2.37
N ARG A 104 3.78 11.42 -3.40
CA ARG A 104 3.46 10.22 -4.19
C ARG A 104 3.46 8.95 -3.36
N LEU A 105 4.40 8.82 -2.42
CA LEU A 105 4.43 7.69 -1.50
C LEU A 105 3.20 7.70 -0.58
N GLY A 106 2.84 8.88 -0.07
CA GLY A 106 1.63 9.11 0.74
C GLY A 106 0.36 8.69 0.02
N GLU A 107 0.17 9.16 -1.22
CA GLU A 107 -0.99 8.79 -2.05
C GLU A 107 -1.12 7.26 -2.23
N LYS A 108 0.00 6.57 -2.44
CA LYS A 108 0.00 5.10 -2.57
C LYS A 108 -0.31 4.41 -1.25
N VAL A 109 0.22 4.91 -0.13
CA VAL A 109 -0.07 4.40 1.21
C VAL A 109 -1.55 4.61 1.56
N ASP A 110 -2.11 5.77 1.25
CA ASP A 110 -3.53 6.06 1.46
C ASP A 110 -4.42 5.17 0.59
N ALA A 111 -4.04 4.92 -0.67
CA ALA A 111 -4.69 3.95 -1.54
C ALA A 111 -4.62 2.52 -0.98
N PHE A 112 -3.52 2.14 -0.34
CA PHE A 112 -3.35 0.85 0.31
C PHE A 112 -4.22 0.72 1.57
N GLN A 113 -4.30 1.77 2.40
CA GLN A 113 -5.14 1.82 3.58
C GLN A 113 -6.63 1.80 3.24
N SER A 114 -7.07 2.64 2.30
CA SER A 114 -8.48 2.74 1.87
C SER A 114 -9.03 1.44 1.27
N LYS A 115 -8.16 0.59 0.69
CA LYS A 115 -8.54 -0.75 0.21
C LYS A 115 -8.59 -1.82 1.31
N GLY A 116 -8.36 -1.46 2.57
CA GLY A 116 -8.35 -2.39 3.71
C GLY A 116 -7.16 -3.36 3.67
N CYS A 117 -6.09 -3.03 2.94
CA CYS A 117 -4.94 -3.92 2.81
C CYS A 117 -4.10 -4.04 4.11
N VAL A 118 -4.32 -3.16 5.08
CA VAL A 118 -3.69 -3.20 6.41
C VAL A 118 -4.34 -4.27 7.30
N ASP A 119 -5.65 -4.46 7.18
CA ASP A 119 -6.41 -5.43 7.99
C ASP A 119 -6.34 -6.86 7.43
N LEU A 120 -5.84 -7.02 6.20
CA LEU A 120 -5.57 -8.30 5.56
C LEU A 120 -4.24 -8.92 6.06
N GLY A 121 -3.97 -8.81 7.37
CA GLY A 121 -2.79 -9.38 8.04
C GLY A 121 -2.53 -10.85 7.65
N PRO A 122 -1.33 -11.39 7.92
CA PRO A 122 -0.92 -12.69 7.39
C PRO A 122 -1.87 -13.79 7.84
N THR A 123 -2.87 -14.10 7.01
CA THR A 123 -3.66 -15.32 7.14
C THR A 123 -2.72 -16.44 6.74
N PHE A 124 -2.15 -17.07 7.76
CA PHE A 124 -1.42 -18.34 7.71
C PHE A 124 -2.14 -19.39 6.85
#